data_AF-A0A3D0NFG2-F1
#
_entry.id   AF-A0A3D0NFG2-F1
#
_cell.length_a   1.000
_cell.length_b   1.000
_cell.length_c   1.000
_cell.angle_alpha   90.00
_cell.angle_beta   90.00
_cell.angle_gamma   90.00
#
_symmetry.space_group_name_H-M   'P 1'
#
loop_
_entity.id
_entity.type
_entity.pdbx_description
1 polymer ?
#
loop_
_entity_poly.entity_id
_entity_poly.type
_entity_poly.pdbx_seq_one_letter_code
_entity_poly.pdbx_strand_id
1 'polypeptide(L)'
;MLASEGQCAEGTTDRQTHHAPTAKNVIFMCQIGAPSQFDLFDPKPILNQRDGEALPQSYLDRVDFAQIKEAQPKLMGTPYKFERHGESGQWVSELMPHTAGIVDHISFVHTCQAEDPNHMFGELHMNTGWRRFGRPSLGSWVLYGLGSESKNLPGFMVLRSGMHPR
;
A
#
# COMPACT_ATOMS: atom_id res chain seq x y z
N MET A 1 -2.55 32.52 -6.79
CA MET A 1 -1.13 32.93 -6.68
C MET A 1 -0.35 32.02 -7.60
N LEU A 2 -0.15 32.47 -8.83
CA LEU A 2 0.60 31.74 -9.85
C LEU A 2 2.07 31.78 -9.43
N ALA A 3 2.67 30.60 -9.26
CA ALA A 3 4.06 30.47 -8.90
C ALA A 3 4.93 31.14 -9.97
N SER A 4 5.78 32.05 -9.53
CA SER A 4 6.93 32.59 -10.25
C SER A 4 7.64 31.49 -11.01
N GLU A 5 8.01 31.79 -12.26
CA GLU A 5 8.86 31.03 -13.17
C GLU A 5 9.70 29.96 -12.45
N GLY A 6 9.09 28.78 -12.30
CA GLY A 6 9.82 27.59 -11.90
C GLY A 6 10.73 27.29 -13.07
N GLN A 7 12.03 27.50 -12.90
CA GLN A 7 13.02 26.79 -13.69
C GLN A 7 12.53 25.35 -13.80
N CYS A 8 12.11 24.94 -14.99
CA CYS A 8 11.94 23.53 -15.30
C CYS A 8 13.28 22.92 -14.90
N ALA A 9 13.29 22.14 -13.81
CA ALA A 9 14.45 21.34 -13.49
C ALA A 9 14.80 20.62 -14.79
N GLU A 10 15.99 20.89 -15.34
CA GLU A 10 16.49 20.19 -16.52
C GLU A 10 16.21 18.72 -16.27
N GLY A 11 15.36 18.14 -17.15
CA GLY A 11 14.89 16.78 -16.97
C GLY A 11 16.11 15.90 -16.71
N THR A 12 16.06 15.08 -15.65
CA THR A 12 17.14 14.20 -15.19
C THR A 12 17.54 13.11 -16.19
N THR A 13 17.22 13.32 -17.47
CA THR A 13 17.37 12.43 -18.62
C THR A 13 18.79 11.98 -18.90
N ASP A 14 19.79 12.66 -18.35
CA ASP A 14 21.21 12.34 -18.55
C ASP A 14 21.98 12.10 -17.25
N ARG A 15 21.28 12.03 -16.11
CA ARG A 15 21.94 11.70 -14.84
C ARG A 15 22.15 10.19 -14.80
N GLN A 16 23.41 9.77 -14.96
CA GLN A 16 23.81 8.41 -14.56
C GLN A 16 23.33 8.17 -13.13
N THR A 17 22.43 7.21 -12.97
CA THR A 17 21.96 6.75 -11.68
C THR A 17 23.16 6.22 -10.89
N HIS A 18 23.12 6.35 -9.56
CA HIS A 18 24.24 5.90 -8.70
C HIS A 18 24.55 4.40 -8.89
N HIS A 19 23.55 3.62 -9.26
CA HIS A 19 23.67 2.21 -9.65
C HIS A 19 22.96 1.99 -10.97
N ALA A 20 23.48 1.07 -11.80
CA ALA A 20 22.79 0.66 -13.01
C ALA A 20 21.43 0.03 -12.65
N PRO A 21 20.31 0.52 -13.23
CA PRO A 21 18.99 0.02 -12.89
C PRO A 21 18.81 -1.40 -13.41
N THR A 22 18.28 -2.30 -12.57
CA THR A 22 17.94 -3.67 -12.96
C THR A 22 16.49 -3.80 -13.43
N ALA A 23 15.61 -2.90 -12.99
CA ALA A 23 14.24 -2.77 -13.46
C ALA A 23 14.14 -1.68 -14.54
N LYS A 24 13.29 -1.89 -15.54
CA LYS A 24 12.99 -0.89 -16.58
C LYS A 24 11.80 0.00 -16.20
N ASN A 25 10.77 -0.60 -15.62
CA ASN A 25 9.52 0.06 -15.28
C ASN A 25 9.05 -0.42 -13.91
N VAL A 26 8.42 0.48 -13.15
CA VAL A 26 7.76 0.17 -11.87
C VAL A 26 6.29 0.57 -12.00
N ILE A 27 5.39 -0.42 -11.94
CA ILE A 27 3.95 -0.20 -11.84
C ILE A 27 3.58 -0.43 -10.38
N PHE A 28 3.17 0.64 -9.71
CA PHE A 28 2.76 0.59 -8.30
C PHE A 28 1.28 0.92 -8.17
N MET A 29 0.54 0.04 -7.49
CA MET A 29 -0.89 0.20 -7.24
C MET A 29 -1.15 0.13 -5.74
N CYS A 30 -1.58 1.24 -5.15
CA CYS A 30 -2.11 1.28 -3.78
C CYS A 30 -3.64 1.28 -3.87
N GLN A 31 -4.26 0.14 -3.61
CA GLN A 31 -5.70 -0.04 -3.83
C GLN A 31 -6.50 0.38 -2.58
N ILE A 32 -6.81 1.68 -2.48
CA ILE A 32 -7.62 2.23 -1.39
C ILE A 32 -9.04 1.66 -1.49
N GLY A 33 -9.52 1.04 -0.41
CA GLY A 33 -10.84 0.38 -0.37
C GLY A 33 -10.88 -1.01 -1.02
N ALA A 34 -9.73 -1.60 -1.35
CA ALA A 34 -9.66 -3.01 -1.75
C ALA A 34 -10.00 -3.96 -0.59
N PRO A 35 -10.29 -5.25 -0.88
CA PRO A 35 -10.51 -6.25 0.15
C PRO A 35 -9.30 -6.38 1.10
N SER A 36 -9.57 -6.76 2.34
CA SER A 36 -8.55 -6.93 3.37
C SER A 36 -7.51 -7.97 2.96
N GLN A 37 -6.24 -7.77 3.33
CA GLN A 37 -5.21 -8.79 3.15
C GLN A 37 -5.56 -10.09 3.88
N PHE A 38 -6.31 -10.02 4.99
CA PHE A 38 -6.78 -11.18 5.74
C PHE A 38 -7.86 -11.98 5.03
N ASP A 39 -8.50 -11.38 4.02
CA ASP A 39 -9.50 -12.01 3.15
C ASP A 39 -8.90 -12.52 1.84
N LEU A 40 -7.65 -12.13 1.51
CA LEU A 40 -7.02 -12.43 0.22
C LEU A 40 -5.84 -13.39 0.31
N PHE A 41 -4.86 -13.12 1.18
CA PHE A 41 -3.55 -13.81 1.12
C PHE A 41 -2.92 -14.14 2.49
N ASP A 42 -3.56 -13.75 3.59
CA ASP A 42 -3.00 -13.91 4.95
C ASP A 42 -4.06 -14.43 5.93
N PRO A 43 -4.40 -15.73 5.86
CA PRO A 43 -5.43 -16.30 6.72
C PRO A 43 -5.06 -16.12 8.20
N LYS A 44 -6.06 -15.78 9.02
CA LYS A 44 -5.92 -15.61 10.48
C LYS A 44 -6.72 -16.66 11.24
N PRO A 45 -6.22 -17.90 11.41
CA PRO A 45 -6.98 -19.00 12.04
C PRO A 45 -7.52 -18.66 13.44
N ILE A 46 -6.72 -17.99 14.27
CA ILE A 46 -7.14 -17.59 15.63
C ILE A 46 -8.27 -16.54 15.57
N LEU A 47 -8.21 -15.60 14.63
CA LEU A 47 -9.28 -14.61 14.44
C LEU A 47 -10.57 -15.31 14.02
N ASN A 48 -10.50 -16.27 13.09
CA ASN A 48 -11.66 -17.03 12.62
C ASN A 48 -12.28 -17.91 13.72
N GLN A 49 -11.46 -18.50 14.60
CA GLN A 49 -11.95 -19.26 15.75
C GLN A 49 -12.72 -18.39 16.74
N ARG A 50 -12.37 -17.10 16.84
CA ARG A 50 -12.91 -16.13 17.79
C ARG A 50 -13.90 -15.16 17.14
N ASP A 51 -14.39 -15.50 15.95
CA ASP A 51 -15.33 -14.67 15.22
C ASP A 51 -16.59 -14.39 16.07
N GLY A 52 -17.02 -13.13 16.08
CA GLY A 52 -18.17 -12.67 16.86
C GLY A 52 -17.93 -12.50 18.37
N GLU A 53 -16.78 -12.93 18.91
CA GLU A 53 -16.39 -12.64 20.30
C GLU A 53 -16.11 -11.15 20.49
N ALA A 54 -16.25 -10.67 21.72
CA ALA A 54 -15.83 -9.31 22.06
C ALA A 54 -14.31 -9.15 21.90
N LEU A 55 -13.88 -8.01 21.35
CA LEU A 55 -12.47 -7.63 21.27
C LEU A 55 -11.88 -7.60 22.69
N PRO A 56 -10.75 -8.28 22.97
CA PRO A 56 -10.20 -8.31 24.31
C PRO A 56 -9.80 -6.92 24.79
N GLN A 57 -10.03 -6.64 26.08
CA GLN A 57 -9.72 -5.33 26.70
C GLN A 57 -8.26 -4.91 26.48
N SER A 58 -7.32 -5.86 26.51
CA SER A 58 -5.90 -5.61 26.27
C SER A 58 -5.58 -4.97 24.92
N TYR A 59 -6.47 -5.08 23.92
CA TYR A 59 -6.34 -4.41 22.62
C TYR A 59 -7.01 -3.02 22.63
N LEU A 60 -8.18 -2.90 23.26
CA LEU A 60 -8.85 -1.61 23.48
C LEU A 60 -7.96 -0.64 24.25
N ASP A 61 -7.16 -1.13 25.18
CA ASP A 61 -6.23 -0.31 25.97
C ASP A 61 -5.03 0.21 25.16
N ARG A 62 -4.77 -0.35 23.96
CA ARG A 62 -3.60 -0.04 23.14
C ARG A 62 -3.92 0.82 21.92
N VAL A 63 -5.17 0.85 21.48
CA VAL A 63 -5.58 1.48 20.22
C VAL A 63 -6.81 2.32 20.46
N ASP A 64 -6.73 3.59 20.08
CA ASP A 64 -7.90 4.47 20.02
C ASP A 64 -8.56 4.35 18.64
N PHE A 65 -9.81 3.92 18.62
CA PHE A 65 -10.58 3.76 17.40
C PHE A 65 -11.40 5.02 17.11
N ALA A 66 -10.92 5.81 16.15
CA ALA A 66 -11.62 7.04 15.75
C ALA A 66 -13.06 6.80 15.26
N GLN A 67 -13.33 5.67 14.61
CA GLN A 67 -14.60 5.38 13.92
C GLN A 67 -15.45 4.28 14.58
N ILE A 68 -14.87 3.43 15.43
CA ILE A 68 -15.59 2.38 16.16
C ILE A 68 -16.05 2.99 17.49
N LYS A 69 -17.36 3.08 17.71
CA LYS A 69 -17.97 3.77 18.87
C LYS A 69 -18.67 2.83 19.83
N GLU A 70 -18.80 1.57 19.43
CA GLU A 70 -19.32 0.49 20.24
C GLU A 70 -18.47 0.32 21.49
N ALA A 71 -19.12 0.21 22.65
CA ALA A 71 -18.42 -0.01 23.92
C ALA A 71 -17.69 -1.37 23.95
N GLN A 72 -18.20 -2.36 23.21
CA GLN A 72 -17.57 -3.67 23.04
C GLN A 72 -17.66 -4.10 21.57
N PRO A 73 -16.70 -3.67 20.72
CA PRO A 73 -16.65 -4.14 19.35
C PRO A 73 -16.35 -5.64 19.31
N LYS A 74 -16.83 -6.31 18.27
CA LYS A 74 -16.62 -7.73 18.07
C LYS A 74 -15.49 -7.99 17.08
N LEU A 75 -14.81 -9.11 17.27
CA LEU A 75 -13.89 -9.67 16.28
C LEU A 75 -14.69 -10.11 15.06
N MET A 76 -14.13 -9.86 13.87
CA MET A 76 -14.68 -10.30 12.59
C MET A 76 -13.67 -11.22 11.91
N GLY A 77 -13.98 -12.50 11.88
CA GLY A 77 -13.27 -13.50 11.10
C GLY A 77 -13.51 -13.34 9.61
N THR A 78 -12.62 -13.88 8.80
CA THR A 78 -12.84 -13.95 7.35
C THR A 78 -13.86 -15.04 7.04
N PRO A 79 -14.91 -14.76 6.25
CA PRO A 79 -15.89 -15.77 5.84
C PRO A 79 -15.39 -16.63 4.66
N TYR A 80 -14.24 -16.29 4.08
CA TYR A 80 -13.73 -16.90 2.86
C TYR A 80 -12.83 -18.10 3.13
N LYS A 81 -12.83 -19.04 2.19
CA LYS A 81 -11.95 -20.22 2.23
C LYS A 81 -10.58 -19.90 1.68
N PHE A 82 -9.58 -20.60 2.22
CA PHE A 82 -8.19 -20.49 1.81
C PHE A 82 -7.62 -21.87 1.48
N GLU A 83 -6.82 -21.91 0.43
CA GLU A 83 -6.07 -23.10 0.03
C GLU A 83 -4.61 -22.72 -0.25
N ARG A 84 -3.71 -23.71 -0.19
CA ARG A 84 -2.31 -23.51 -0.56
C ARG A 84 -2.14 -23.79 -2.05
N HIS A 85 -1.49 -22.87 -2.75
CA HIS A 85 -1.26 -22.96 -4.19
C HIS A 85 0.23 -22.83 -4.54
N GLY A 86 0.58 -23.34 -5.72
CA GLY A 86 1.94 -23.29 -6.25
C GLY A 86 2.94 -24.15 -5.48
N GLU A 87 4.18 -24.14 -5.95
CA GLU A 87 5.31 -24.76 -5.26
C GLU A 87 5.72 -23.99 -4.00
N SER A 88 5.47 -22.68 -3.98
CA SER A 88 5.64 -21.83 -2.79
C SER A 88 4.70 -22.21 -1.64
N GLY A 89 3.60 -22.91 -1.94
CA GLY A 89 2.59 -23.31 -0.95
C GLY A 89 1.91 -22.11 -0.29
N GLN A 90 1.82 -20.98 -1.01
CA GLN A 90 1.25 -19.74 -0.52
C GLN A 90 -0.26 -19.89 -0.30
N TRP A 91 -0.75 -19.31 0.80
CA TRP A 91 -2.18 -19.24 1.07
C TRP A 91 -2.86 -18.22 0.17
N VAL A 92 -3.89 -18.62 -0.55
CA VAL A 92 -4.71 -17.75 -1.39
C VAL A 92 -6.18 -18.03 -1.12
N SER A 93 -6.97 -16.97 -1.02
CA SER A 93 -8.42 -17.02 -0.85
C SER A 93 -9.12 -17.48 -2.13
N GLU A 94 -10.28 -18.12 -1.98
CA GLU A 94 -11.17 -18.48 -3.09
C GLU A 94 -11.60 -17.29 -3.96
N LEU A 95 -11.45 -16.06 -3.44
CA LEU A 95 -11.70 -14.81 -4.17
C LEU A 95 -10.68 -14.50 -5.26
N MET A 96 -9.49 -15.12 -5.25
CA MET A 96 -8.38 -14.78 -6.14
C MET A 96 -7.91 -15.98 -7.01
N PRO A 97 -8.82 -16.72 -7.67
CA PRO A 97 -8.47 -17.98 -8.34
C PRO A 97 -7.47 -17.80 -9.48
N HIS A 98 -7.53 -16.67 -10.20
CA HIS A 98 -6.57 -16.37 -11.26
C HIS A 98 -5.20 -15.98 -10.72
N THR A 99 -5.15 -15.37 -9.53
CA THR A 99 -3.88 -15.03 -8.88
C THR A 99 -3.23 -16.28 -8.28
N ALA A 100 -4.03 -17.19 -7.74
CA ALA A 100 -3.58 -18.50 -7.27
C ALA A 100 -2.83 -19.28 -8.38
N GLY A 101 -3.27 -19.15 -9.64
CA GLY A 101 -2.63 -19.78 -10.80
C GLY A 101 -1.24 -19.22 -11.17
N ILE A 102 -0.82 -18.09 -10.60
CA ILE A 102 0.48 -17.45 -10.87
C ILE A 102 1.25 -17.13 -9.58
N VAL A 103 0.89 -17.75 -8.46
CA VAL A 103 1.40 -17.35 -7.13
C VAL A 103 2.92 -17.49 -7.00
N ASP A 104 3.52 -18.43 -7.71
CA ASP A 104 4.98 -18.65 -7.73
C ASP A 104 5.75 -17.57 -8.50
N HIS A 105 5.05 -16.71 -9.24
CA HIS A 105 5.61 -15.51 -9.89
C HIS A 105 5.40 -14.24 -9.07
N ILE A 106 4.82 -14.35 -7.87
CA ILE A 106 4.50 -13.22 -6.99
C ILE A 106 5.32 -13.35 -5.71
N SER A 107 5.93 -12.25 -5.29
CA SER A 107 6.57 -12.15 -3.98
C SER A 107 5.63 -11.46 -2.99
N PHE A 108 5.38 -12.12 -1.86
CA PHE A 108 4.56 -11.58 -0.78
C PHE A 108 5.45 -11.00 0.31
N VAL A 109 5.16 -9.76 0.72
CA VAL A 109 5.89 -9.07 1.80
C VAL A 109 4.95 -8.86 2.98
N HIS A 110 5.04 -9.75 3.97
CA HIS A 110 4.19 -9.71 5.18
C HIS A 110 4.80 -8.92 6.34
N THR A 111 5.99 -8.35 6.15
CA THR A 111 6.74 -7.65 7.20
C THR A 111 6.38 -6.17 7.33
N CYS A 112 5.52 -5.64 6.45
CA CYS A 112 5.08 -4.25 6.50
C CYS A 112 4.15 -4.02 7.71
N GLN A 113 4.40 -2.96 8.46
CA GLN A 113 3.56 -2.54 9.59
C GLN A 113 3.26 -1.05 9.49
N ALA A 114 2.06 -0.68 9.90
CA ALA A 114 1.65 0.71 10.07
C ALA A 114 1.36 0.98 11.54
N GLU A 115 1.72 2.18 12.01
CA GLU A 115 1.52 2.61 13.40
C GLU A 115 0.19 3.35 13.60
N ASP A 116 -0.48 3.72 12.51
CA ASP A 116 -1.67 4.56 12.54
C ASP A 116 -2.88 3.79 11.97
N PRO A 117 -3.97 3.65 12.75
CA PRO A 117 -5.18 2.96 12.29
C PRO A 117 -5.99 3.80 11.29
N ASN A 118 -5.67 5.09 11.10
CA ASN A 118 -6.36 5.95 10.16
C ASN A 118 -5.82 5.77 8.74
N HIS A 119 -6.71 5.48 7.79
CA HIS A 119 -6.35 5.28 6.38
C HIS A 119 -5.58 6.46 5.78
N MET A 120 -5.90 7.73 6.13
CA MET A 120 -5.18 8.89 5.59
C MET A 120 -3.68 8.87 5.93
N PHE A 121 -3.36 8.57 7.20
CA PHE A 121 -1.96 8.50 7.64
C PHE A 121 -1.30 7.19 7.24
N GLY A 122 -2.06 6.10 7.13
CA GLY A 122 -1.62 4.84 6.55
C GLY A 122 -1.21 4.99 5.09
N GLU A 123 -2.00 5.70 4.28
CA GLU A 123 -1.69 6.00 2.88
C GLU A 123 -0.43 6.86 2.75
N LEU A 124 -0.28 7.88 3.60
CA LEU A 124 0.93 8.69 3.65
C LEU A 124 2.15 7.86 4.05
N HIS A 125 1.99 6.96 5.02
CA HIS A 125 3.04 6.03 5.44
C HIS A 125 3.43 5.08 4.31
N MET A 126 2.46 4.47 3.62
CA MET A 126 2.72 3.61 2.46
C MET A 126 3.46 4.35 1.35
N ASN A 127 3.11 5.61 1.10
CA ASN A 127 3.74 6.39 0.04
C ASN A 127 5.11 6.95 0.43
N THR A 128 5.38 7.24 1.70
CA THR A 128 6.57 8.03 2.10
C THR A 128 7.44 7.38 3.18
N GLY A 129 7.06 6.22 3.69
CA GLY A 129 7.70 5.58 4.83
C GLY A 129 7.56 6.39 6.14
N TRP A 130 6.61 7.34 6.20
CA TRP A 130 6.37 8.18 7.37
C TRP A 130 4.93 8.68 7.45
N ARG A 131 4.41 8.84 8.67
CA ARG A 131 3.04 9.30 8.91
C ARG A 131 2.84 10.82 8.94
N ARG A 132 3.91 11.61 8.70
CA ARG A 132 3.83 13.08 8.60
C ARG A 132 4.30 13.57 7.25
N PHE A 133 3.76 14.68 6.79
CA PHE A 133 4.16 15.29 5.52
C PHE A 133 5.64 15.70 5.51
N GLY A 134 6.23 15.73 4.31
CA GLY A 134 7.58 16.26 4.09
C GLY A 134 8.66 15.21 3.77
N ARG A 135 8.32 13.91 3.71
CA ARG A 135 9.25 12.87 3.22
C ARG A 135 9.07 12.60 1.73
N PRO A 136 10.15 12.20 1.01
CA PRO A 136 10.04 11.80 -0.40
C PRO A 136 9.04 10.64 -0.56
N SER A 137 8.26 10.69 -1.64
CA SER A 137 7.32 9.62 -1.95
C SER A 137 8.02 8.46 -2.68
N LEU A 138 7.37 7.31 -2.75
CA LEU A 138 7.79 6.16 -3.55
C LEU A 138 8.08 6.58 -4.99
N GLY A 139 7.25 7.43 -5.58
CA GLY A 139 7.47 7.95 -6.94
C GLY A 139 8.74 8.79 -7.06
N SER A 140 9.07 9.60 -6.05
CA SER A 140 10.35 10.33 -6.01
C SER A 140 11.55 9.37 -5.93
N TRP A 141 11.44 8.28 -5.16
CA TRP A 141 12.48 7.25 -5.08
C TRP A 141 12.64 6.47 -6.39
N VAL A 142 11.53 6.13 -7.06
CA VAL A 142 11.56 5.49 -8.38
C VAL A 142 12.23 6.42 -9.40
N LEU A 143 11.86 7.70 -9.43
CA LEU A 143 12.49 8.69 -10.31
C LEU A 143 13.99 8.85 -10.01
N TYR A 144 14.39 8.82 -8.74
CA TYR A 144 15.80 8.87 -8.35
C TYR A 144 16.58 7.64 -8.80
N GLY A 145 15.98 6.45 -8.67
CA GLY A 145 16.62 5.17 -8.99
C GLY A 145 16.66 4.82 -10.48
N LEU A 146 15.65 5.24 -11.25
CA LEU A 146 15.52 4.91 -12.68
C LEU A 146 15.81 6.09 -13.62
N GLY A 147 15.75 7.32 -13.11
CA GLY A 147 15.80 8.52 -13.94
C GLY A 147 14.46 8.81 -14.65
N SER A 148 14.49 9.81 -15.54
CA SER A 148 13.35 10.20 -16.37
C SER A 148 13.64 9.87 -17.82
N GLU A 149 12.72 9.21 -18.52
CA GLU A 149 12.79 9.09 -19.98
C GLU A 149 12.34 10.38 -20.68
N SER A 150 11.57 11.24 -19.99
CA SER A 150 11.04 12.47 -20.57
C SER A 150 12.04 13.62 -20.48
N LYS A 151 12.35 14.23 -21.64
CA LYS A 151 13.15 15.46 -21.78
C LYS A 151 12.34 16.74 -21.62
N ASN A 152 11.02 16.66 -21.77
CA ASN A 152 10.15 17.82 -21.93
C ASN A 152 9.03 17.90 -20.86
N LEU A 153 8.91 16.89 -19.99
CA LEU A 153 7.94 16.85 -18.89
C LEU A 153 8.64 16.48 -17.58
N PRO A 154 8.09 16.89 -16.42
CA PRO A 154 8.56 16.41 -15.12
C PRO A 154 8.56 14.87 -15.06
N GLY A 155 9.65 14.27 -14.56
CA GLY A 155 9.78 12.81 -14.43
C GLY A 155 8.85 12.17 -13.40
N PHE A 156 8.19 12.97 -12.56
CA PHE A 156 7.17 12.51 -11.62
C PHE A 156 5.99 13.48 -11.65
N MET A 157 4.80 12.95 -11.91
CA MET A 157 3.55 13.70 -11.98
C MET A 157 2.53 13.08 -11.03
N VAL A 158 1.85 13.91 -10.25
CA VAL A 158 0.73 13.50 -9.41
C VAL A 158 -0.54 14.05 -10.03
N LEU A 159 -1.42 13.15 -10.50
CA LEU A 159 -2.72 13.53 -11.02
C LEU A 159 -3.70 13.63 -9.85
N ARG A 160 -4.31 14.80 -9.67
CA ARG A 160 -5.41 14.96 -8.72
C ARG A 160 -6.70 14.41 -9.33
N SER A 161 -7.32 13.47 -8.64
CA SER A 161 -8.72 13.09 -8.94
C SER A 161 -9.66 14.07 -8.23
N GLY A 162 -10.62 14.63 -8.97
CA GLY A 162 -11.76 15.36 -8.42
C GLY A 162 -11.45 16.66 -7.66
N MET A 163 -11.29 17.77 -8.39
CA MET A 163 -11.83 19.08 -8.00
C MET A 163 -12.07 19.87 -9.29
N HIS A 164 -13.24 20.50 -9.43
CA HIS A 164 -13.41 21.53 -10.46
C HIS A 164 -12.36 22.63 -10.22
N PRO A 165 -11.68 23.11 -11.27
CA PRO A 165 -10.86 24.31 -11.13
C PRO A 165 -11.77 25.43 -10.61
N ARG A 166 -11.37 26.08 -9.52
CA ARG A 166 -11.87 27.40 -9.17
C ARG A 166 -10.97 28.44 -9.81
#